data_AF-A0A428IJX5-F1
#
_entry.id   AF-A0A428IJX5-F1
#
_cell.length_a   1.000
_cell.length_b   1.000
_cell.length_c   1.000
_cell.angle_alpha   90.00
_cell.angle_beta   90.00
_cell.angle_gamma   90.00
#
_symmetry.space_group_name_H-M   'P 1'
#
loop_
_entity.id
_entity.type
_entity.pdbx_description
1 polymer ?
#
loop_
_entity_poly.entity_id
_entity_poly.type
_entity_poly.pdbx_seq_one_letter_code
_entity_poly.pdbx_strand_id
1 'polypeptide(L)'
;MHVRLENKESHKAQEIGNLIRAYNRSKREEAESEPLNIYLEDEKGNLMAGLVAETFGNWLEIEYLFVREELRGQGIGSKLLEQAENEAKNRNCRFAFVNTYQFQAPDFYLSHGYKEVFALQDYPYTGQRYYYQKDL
;
A
#
# COMPACT_ATOMS: atom_id res chain seq x y z
N MET A 1 17.21 -17.34 -30.63
CA MET A 1 16.29 -16.83 -29.58
C MET A 1 15.25 -15.95 -30.26
N HIS A 2 13.98 -16.01 -29.86
CA HIS A 2 12.91 -15.19 -30.43
C HIS A 2 12.03 -14.61 -29.30
N VAL A 3 11.70 -13.32 -29.40
CA VAL A 3 10.75 -12.66 -28.50
C VAL A 3 9.32 -13.07 -28.88
N ARG A 4 8.45 -13.27 -27.88
CA ARG A 4 7.03 -13.60 -28.09
C ARG A 4 6.15 -12.63 -27.31
N LEU A 5 5.09 -12.14 -27.96
CA LEU A 5 4.05 -11.32 -27.35
C LEU A 5 2.89 -12.21 -26.91
N GLU A 6 2.42 -12.06 -25.67
CA GLU A 6 1.27 -12.76 -25.11
C GLU A 6 0.42 -11.76 -24.30
N ASN A 7 -0.77 -11.42 -24.80
CA ASN A 7 -1.68 -10.44 -24.19
C ASN A 7 -2.86 -11.13 -23.48
N LYS A 8 -2.55 -12.02 -22.54
CA LYS A 8 -3.53 -12.77 -21.72
C LYS A 8 -2.89 -13.18 -20.40
N GLU A 9 -3.70 -13.70 -19.47
CA GLU A 9 -3.17 -14.34 -18.28
C GLU A 9 -2.17 -15.45 -18.66
N SER A 10 -1.01 -15.42 -18.02
CA SER A 10 0.11 -16.26 -18.39
C SER A 10 0.80 -16.82 -17.16
N HIS A 11 0.88 -18.15 -17.08
CA HIS A 11 1.70 -18.81 -16.06
C HIS A 11 3.18 -18.39 -16.15
N LYS A 12 3.65 -17.97 -17.32
CA LYS A 12 5.03 -17.46 -17.49
C LYS A 12 5.23 -16.12 -16.78
N ALA A 13 4.19 -15.29 -16.63
CA ALA A 13 4.30 -14.07 -15.85
C ALA A 13 4.63 -14.37 -14.38
N GLN A 14 4.01 -15.41 -13.81
CA GLN A 14 4.33 -15.88 -12.46
C GLN A 14 5.77 -16.41 -12.37
N GLU A 15 6.22 -17.19 -13.36
CA GLU A 15 7.59 -17.70 -13.43
C GLU A 15 8.62 -16.57 -13.50
N ILE A 16 8.43 -15.59 -14.39
CA ILE A 16 9.28 -14.40 -14.52
C ILE A 16 9.30 -13.62 -13.19
N GLY A 17 8.14 -13.44 -12.55
CA GLY A 17 8.02 -12.82 -11.24
C GLY A 17 8.83 -13.54 -10.16
N ASN A 18 8.79 -14.88 -10.14
CA ASN A 18 9.60 -15.68 -9.21
C ASN A 18 11.11 -15.52 -9.48
N LEU A 19 11.52 -15.54 -10.76
CA LEU A 19 12.92 -15.38 -11.14
C LEU A 19 13.48 -14.01 -10.73
N ILE A 20 12.76 -12.91 -10.98
CA ILE A 20 13.23 -11.59 -10.58
C ILE A 20 13.23 -11.42 -9.05
N ARG A 21 12.24 -11.97 -8.33
CA ARG A 21 12.24 -11.96 -6.86
C ARG A 21 13.43 -12.72 -6.27
N ALA A 22 13.75 -13.90 -6.82
CA ALA A 22 14.91 -14.68 -6.41
C ALA A 22 16.23 -13.94 -6.68
N TYR A 23 16.36 -13.36 -7.88
CA TYR A 23 17.52 -12.53 -8.23
C TYR A 23 17.66 -11.34 -7.28
N ASN A 24 16.58 -10.59 -7.04
CA ASN A 24 16.58 -9.43 -6.14
C ASN A 24 17.00 -9.83 -4.72
N ARG A 25 16.44 -10.91 -4.16
CA ARG A 25 16.82 -11.44 -2.85
C ARG A 25 18.32 -11.77 -2.77
N SER A 26 18.92 -12.25 -3.86
CA SER A 26 20.37 -12.56 -3.91
C SER A 26 21.28 -11.33 -3.99
N LYS A 27 20.73 -10.13 -4.24
CA LYS A 27 21.48 -8.89 -4.49
C LYS A 27 21.22 -7.79 -3.46
N ARG A 28 20.04 -7.78 -2.85
CA ARG A 28 19.65 -6.76 -1.87
C ARG A 28 20.16 -7.10 -0.47
N GLU A 29 20.16 -6.10 0.40
CA GLU A 29 20.33 -6.28 1.85
C GLU A 29 19.30 -7.26 2.41
N GLU A 30 19.70 -8.06 3.41
CA GLU A 30 18.80 -9.00 4.07
C GLU A 30 17.67 -8.26 4.78
N ALA A 31 16.45 -8.47 4.28
CA ALA A 31 15.22 -7.95 4.84
C ALA A 31 14.10 -8.90 4.42
N GLU A 32 13.16 -9.13 5.32
CA GLU A 32 11.94 -9.89 5.05
C GLU A 32 10.75 -8.94 4.94
N SER A 33 9.82 -9.30 4.06
CA SER A 33 8.52 -8.63 3.99
C SER A 33 7.59 -9.32 4.98
N GLU A 34 6.96 -8.50 5.83
CA GLU A 34 6.01 -8.95 6.83
C GLU A 34 4.64 -8.29 6.58
N PRO A 35 3.57 -9.08 6.36
CA PRO A 35 2.23 -8.54 6.21
C PRO A 35 1.76 -7.78 7.46
N LEU A 36 0.94 -6.75 7.24
CA LEU A 36 0.26 -5.98 8.28
C LEU A 36 -1.17 -5.71 7.83
N ASN A 37 -2.12 -6.42 8.42
CA ASN A 37 -3.53 -6.33 8.08
C ASN A 37 -4.33 -5.95 9.32
N ILE A 38 -5.10 -4.86 9.24
CA ILE A 38 -5.97 -4.39 10.31
C ILE A 38 -7.37 -4.26 9.74
N TYR A 39 -8.37 -4.80 10.43
CA TYR A 39 -9.74 -4.78 9.95
C TYR A 39 -10.73 -4.59 11.09
N LEU A 40 -11.86 -4.02 10.74
CA LEU A 40 -13.03 -3.85 11.59
C LEU A 40 -14.17 -4.68 10.99
N GLU A 41 -14.73 -5.57 11.80
CA GLU A 41 -15.88 -6.40 11.43
C GLU A 41 -17.06 -6.07 12.34
N ASP A 42 -18.28 -6.29 11.84
CA ASP A 42 -19.49 -6.27 12.68
C ASP A 42 -19.67 -7.60 13.44
N GLU A 43 -20.70 -7.68 14.28
CA GLU A 43 -21.02 -8.90 15.06
C GLU A 43 -21.32 -10.14 14.20
N LYS A 44 -21.58 -9.95 12.90
CA LYS A 44 -21.87 -11.02 11.93
C LYS A 44 -20.63 -11.40 11.10
N GLY A 45 -19.48 -10.78 11.35
CA GLY A 45 -18.24 -11.00 10.61
C GLY A 45 -18.20 -10.31 9.24
N ASN A 46 -19.04 -9.30 9.00
CA ASN A 46 -18.95 -8.52 7.76
C ASN A 46 -17.81 -7.49 7.87
N LEU A 47 -16.95 -7.42 6.84
CA LEU A 47 -15.90 -6.40 6.76
C LEU A 47 -16.51 -5.01 6.64
N MET A 48 -16.19 -4.14 7.60
CA MET A 48 -16.70 -2.76 7.71
C MET A 48 -15.66 -1.71 7.32
N ALA A 49 -14.40 -1.96 7.66
CA ALA A 49 -13.26 -1.15 7.26
C ALA A 49 -11.99 -2.00 7.37
N GLY A 50 -10.92 -1.59 6.69
CA GLY A 50 -9.63 -2.25 6.82
C GLY A 50 -8.49 -1.53 6.14
N LEU A 51 -7.29 -1.88 6.58
CA LEU A 51 -6.01 -1.46 6.02
C LEU A 51 -5.16 -2.71 5.76
N VAL A 52 -4.64 -2.81 4.55
CA VAL A 52 -3.70 -3.85 4.11
C VAL A 52 -2.39 -3.17 3.78
N ALA A 53 -1.32 -3.67 4.36
CA ALA A 53 0.03 -3.16 4.19
C ALA A 53 1.06 -4.28 4.32
N GLU A 54 2.29 -3.96 3.97
CA GLU A 54 3.47 -4.74 4.33
C GLU A 54 4.53 -3.85 4.98
N THR A 55 5.35 -4.45 5.84
CA THR A 55 6.59 -3.82 6.32
C THR A 55 7.78 -4.51 5.69
N PHE A 56 8.72 -3.73 5.16
CA PHE A 56 9.92 -4.23 4.49
C PHE A 56 11.11 -3.30 4.76
N GLY A 57 12.10 -3.79 5.50
CA GLY A 57 13.23 -2.98 5.96
C GLY A 57 12.76 -1.79 6.80
N ASN A 58 13.08 -0.56 6.37
CA ASN A 58 12.68 0.66 7.08
C ASN A 58 11.27 1.16 6.73
N TRP A 59 10.47 0.42 5.96
CA TRP A 59 9.29 0.96 5.31
C TRP A 59 8.01 0.22 5.67
N LEU A 60 6.96 0.98 5.99
CA LEU A 60 5.57 0.58 5.86
C LEU A 60 5.07 0.94 4.45
N GLU A 61 4.57 -0.02 3.69
CA GLU A 61 3.91 0.21 2.41
C GLU A 61 2.42 -0.11 2.53
N ILE A 62 1.57 0.92 2.43
CA ILE A 62 0.12 0.77 2.51
C ILE A 62 -0.41 0.45 1.12
N GLU A 63 -1.00 -0.73 0.97
CA GLU A 63 -1.56 -1.20 -0.29
C GLU A 63 -3.02 -0.78 -0.44
N TYR A 64 -3.83 -0.98 0.61
CA TYR A 64 -5.26 -0.65 0.61
C TYR A 64 -5.68 -0.02 1.93
N LEU A 65 -6.55 0.99 1.85
CA LEU A 65 -7.33 1.49 2.97
C LEU A 65 -8.78 1.67 2.51
N PHE A 66 -9.70 1.07 3.24
CA PHE A 66 -11.12 1.12 2.93
C PHE A 66 -11.95 1.35 4.19
N VAL A 67 -12.96 2.21 4.05
CA VAL A 67 -14.00 2.42 5.06
C VAL A 67 -15.34 2.44 4.33
N ARG A 68 -16.28 1.61 4.79
CA ARG A 68 -17.67 1.63 4.32
C ARG A 68 -18.26 3.03 4.38
N GLU A 69 -19.06 3.37 3.38
CA GLU A 69 -19.54 4.74 3.16
C GLU A 69 -20.29 5.29 4.37
N GLU A 70 -21.14 4.48 4.98
CA GLU A 70 -21.92 4.79 6.18
C GLU A 70 -21.07 5.05 7.43
N LEU A 71 -19.79 4.65 7.41
CA LEU A 71 -18.84 4.83 8.51
C LEU A 71 -17.81 5.96 8.26
N ARG A 72 -17.84 6.59 7.08
CA ARG A 72 -16.93 7.70 6.75
C ARG A 72 -17.24 8.94 7.59
N GLY A 73 -16.22 9.76 7.82
CA GLY A 73 -16.33 10.95 8.67
C GLY A 73 -16.32 10.67 10.19
N GLN A 74 -16.27 9.41 10.61
CA GLN A 74 -16.25 9.02 12.03
C GLN A 74 -14.84 8.75 12.58
N GLY A 75 -13.79 9.11 11.82
CA GLY A 75 -12.38 8.92 12.21
C GLY A 75 -11.87 7.47 12.13
N ILE A 76 -12.61 6.52 11.55
CA ILE A 76 -12.17 5.12 11.45
C ILE A 76 -10.92 4.97 10.59
N GLY A 77 -10.86 5.66 9.45
CA GLY A 77 -9.68 5.64 8.57
C GLY A 77 -8.41 6.11 9.31
N SER A 78 -8.52 7.18 10.09
CA SER A 78 -7.44 7.69 10.94
C SER A 78 -6.97 6.65 11.97
N LYS A 79 -7.91 6.00 12.66
CA LYS A 79 -7.57 4.95 13.64
C LYS A 79 -6.84 3.77 13.00
N LEU A 80 -7.28 3.33 11.82
CA LEU A 80 -6.62 2.25 11.09
C LEU A 80 -5.20 2.65 10.67
N LEU A 81 -5.04 3.87 10.14
CA LEU A 81 -3.75 4.40 9.74
C LEU A 81 -2.79 4.53 10.94
N GLU A 82 -3.24 5.12 12.05
CA GLU A 82 -2.44 5.25 13.27
C GLU A 82 -2.01 3.90 13.84
N GLN A 83 -2.90 2.90 13.83
CA GLN A 83 -2.54 1.55 14.28
C GLN A 83 -1.47 0.92 13.38
N ALA A 84 -1.58 1.08 12.05
CA ALA A 84 -0.59 0.59 11.10
C ALA A 84 0.77 1.28 11.30
N GLU A 85 0.77 2.60 11.46
CA GLU A 85 1.98 3.38 11.70
C GLU A 85 2.67 3.02 13.02
N ASN A 86 1.90 2.82 14.09
CA ASN A 86 2.45 2.40 15.38
C ASN A 86 3.07 1.01 15.31
N GLU A 87 2.38 0.06 14.66
CA GLU A 87 2.92 -1.27 14.46
C GLU A 87 4.18 -1.25 13.58
N ALA A 88 4.21 -0.42 12.54
CA ALA A 88 5.41 -0.22 11.73
C ALA A 88 6.59 0.32 12.55
N LYS A 89 6.37 1.29 13.44
CA LYS A 89 7.40 1.77 14.38
C LYS A 89 7.89 0.66 15.32
N ASN A 90 6.99 -0.21 15.81
CA ASN A 90 7.38 -1.37 16.61
C ASN A 90 8.26 -2.36 15.82
N ARG A 91 8.04 -2.46 14.50
CA ARG A 91 8.88 -3.21 13.56
C ARG A 91 10.12 -2.45 13.10
N ASN A 92 10.45 -1.32 13.74
CA ASN A 92 11.60 -0.45 13.44
C ASN A 92 11.53 0.22 12.05
N CYS A 93 10.35 0.28 11.43
CA CYS A 93 10.17 1.11 10.24
C CYS A 93 10.34 2.59 10.61
N ARG A 94 10.96 3.33 9.70
CA ARG A 94 11.26 4.76 9.83
C ARG A 94 10.39 5.60 8.91
N PHE A 95 9.79 4.98 7.90
CA PHE A 95 9.04 5.65 6.87
C PHE A 95 7.77 4.88 6.55
N ALA A 96 6.74 5.60 6.13
CA ALA A 96 5.56 5.04 5.49
C ALA A 96 5.41 5.58 4.07
N PHE A 97 4.89 4.74 3.19
CA PHE A 97 4.65 5.04 1.79
C PHE A 97 3.25 4.58 1.39
N VAL A 98 2.58 5.39 0.59
CA VAL A 98 1.27 5.08 0.02
C VAL A 98 1.13 5.76 -1.32
N ASN A 99 0.35 5.17 -2.21
CA ASN A 99 -0.14 5.85 -3.38
C ASN A 99 -1.66 5.93 -3.33
N THR A 100 -2.23 7.01 -3.86
CA THR A 100 -3.68 7.20 -3.88
C THR A 100 -4.14 7.92 -5.15
N TYR A 101 -5.31 7.57 -5.65
CA TYR A 101 -5.92 8.30 -6.75
C TYR A 101 -6.44 9.65 -6.27
N GLN A 102 -6.56 10.61 -7.19
CA GLN A 102 -7.13 11.93 -6.91
C GLN A 102 -8.53 11.88 -6.26
N PHE A 103 -9.35 10.90 -6.62
CA PHE A 103 -10.68 10.71 -6.02
C PHE A 103 -10.66 9.90 -4.71
N GLN A 104 -9.51 9.33 -4.31
CA GLN A 104 -9.34 8.53 -3.09
C GLN A 104 -8.73 9.37 -1.96
N ALA A 105 -9.36 10.51 -1.69
CA ALA A 105 -9.04 11.38 -0.55
C ALA A 105 -7.54 11.67 -0.37
N PRO A 106 -6.84 12.30 -1.33
CA PRO A 106 -5.44 12.69 -1.16
C PRO A 106 -5.21 13.55 0.08
N ASP A 107 -6.14 14.47 0.38
CA ASP A 107 -6.11 15.33 1.56
C ASP A 107 -6.15 14.55 2.89
N PHE A 108 -6.70 13.33 2.90
CA PHE A 108 -6.67 12.47 4.08
C PHE A 108 -5.22 12.17 4.47
N TYR A 109 -4.37 11.73 3.54
CA TYR A 109 -2.98 11.43 3.87
C TYR A 109 -2.18 12.70 4.20
N LEU A 110 -2.40 13.80 3.46
CA LEU A 110 -1.75 15.09 3.74
C LEU A 110 -2.06 15.58 5.17
N SER A 111 -3.32 15.47 5.62
CA SER A 111 -3.71 15.82 6.99
C SER A 111 -3.10 14.93 8.08
N HIS A 112 -2.64 13.72 7.73
CA HIS A 112 -1.92 12.82 8.63
C HIS A 112 -0.39 12.97 8.54
N GLY A 113 0.09 14.04 7.90
CA GLY A 113 1.52 14.38 7.86
C GLY A 113 2.31 13.69 6.75
N TYR A 114 1.64 13.02 5.81
CA TYR A 114 2.29 12.57 4.59
C TYR A 114 2.61 13.75 3.68
N LYS A 115 3.67 13.60 2.89
CA LYS A 115 4.16 14.58 1.92
C LYS A 115 4.16 13.97 0.52
N GLU A 116 3.78 14.78 -0.46
CA GLU A 116 3.94 14.42 -1.88
C GLU A 116 5.40 14.26 -2.25
N VAL A 117 5.73 13.08 -2.78
CA VAL A 117 7.03 12.78 -3.39
C VAL A 117 6.93 12.90 -4.90
N PHE A 118 5.81 12.45 -5.48
CA PHE A 118 5.56 12.46 -6.92
C PHE A 118 4.07 12.28 -7.24
N ALA A 119 3.63 12.70 -8.44
CA ALA A 119 2.31 12.40 -8.96
C ALA A 119 2.36 12.05 -10.46
N LEU A 120 1.67 10.97 -10.84
CA LEU A 120 1.35 10.70 -12.24
C LEU A 120 0.25 11.66 -12.70
N GLN A 121 0.54 12.43 -13.74
CA GLN A 121 -0.44 13.29 -14.42
C GLN A 121 -1.19 12.48 -15.50
N ASP A 122 -2.41 12.92 -15.84
CA ASP A 122 -3.25 12.29 -16.85
C ASP A 122 -3.46 10.78 -16.63
N TYR A 123 -3.62 10.36 -15.38
CA TYR A 123 -3.74 8.97 -14.97
C TYR A 123 -5.13 8.64 -14.40
N PRO A 124 -5.79 7.56 -14.87
CA PRO A 124 -5.37 6.72 -15.99
C PRO A 124 -5.52 7.42 -17.36
N TYR A 125 -6.32 8.49 -17.44
CA TYR A 125 -6.46 9.31 -18.66
C TYR A 125 -6.49 10.82 -18.42
N THR A 126 -7.13 11.28 -17.34
CA THR A 126 -7.31 12.72 -17.05
C THR A 126 -7.14 13.09 -15.58
N GLY A 127 -7.06 12.10 -14.69
CA GLY A 127 -6.88 12.30 -13.26
C GLY A 127 -5.42 12.30 -12.86
N GLN A 128 -5.17 12.13 -11.56
CA GLN A 128 -3.84 11.97 -11.02
C GLN A 128 -3.77 10.76 -10.08
N ARG A 129 -2.57 10.17 -9.99
CA ARG A 129 -2.22 9.22 -8.92
C ARG A 129 -1.02 9.78 -8.16
N TYR A 130 -1.24 10.06 -6.89
CA TYR A 130 -0.27 10.65 -5.98
C TYR A 130 0.52 9.57 -5.28
N TYR A 131 1.78 9.87 -4.97
CA TYR A 131 2.69 9.03 -4.21
C TYR A 131 3.20 9.84 -3.02
N TYR A 132 2.93 9.32 -1.84
CA TYR A 132 3.08 9.99 -0.56
C TYR A 132 4.04 9.24 0.34
N GLN A 133 4.86 9.99 1.09
CA GLN A 133 5.74 9.47 2.12
C GLN A 133 5.55 10.21 3.44
N LYS A 134 5.72 9.52 4.56
CA LYS A 134 5.79 10.10 5.89
C LYS A 134 7.00 9.55 6.65
N ASP A 135 7.65 10.41 7.44
CA ASP A 135 8.61 9.98 8.45
C ASP A 135 7.84 9.55 9.71
N LEU A 136 8.08 8.34 10.20
CA LEU A 136 7.38 7.72 11.32
C LEU A 136 7.97 8.09 12.68
#